data_AF-Q9EX88-F1
#
_entry.id   AF-Q9EX88-F1
#
_cell.length_a   1.000
_cell.length_b   1.000
_cell.length_c   1.000
_cell.angle_alpha   90.00
_cell.angle_beta   90.00
_cell.angle_gamma   90.00
#
_symmetry.space_group_name_H-M   'P 1'
#
loop_
_entity.id
_entity.type
_entity.pdbx_description
1 polymer ?
#
loop_
_entity_poly.entity_id
_entity_poly.type
_entity_poly.pdbx_seq_one_letter_code
_entity_poly.pdbx_strand_id
1 'polypeptide(L)'
;EVVVDPRTITYVEAHGTGTSLGDPIEVAALSSVFSRETDEAGWCGIGSVKTNIGHLGPAAGIAGFIKTVLSIEHGMIPPNLNYEKPNPRIGFGENPFHVVSTLTKWETGDLPRRAGVSSFGIDDDFFSLGGDS
;
A
#
# COMPACT_ATOMS: atom_id res chain seq x y z
N GLU A 1 -11.78 18.04 6.69
CA GLU A 1 -10.69 17.17 6.21
C GLU A 1 -9.67 16.98 7.31
N VAL A 2 -9.23 15.74 7.56
CA VAL A 2 -8.07 15.49 8.41
C VAL A 2 -6.86 15.50 7.49
N VAL A 3 -6.03 16.53 7.61
CA VAL A 3 -4.77 16.62 6.87
C VAL A 3 -3.76 15.73 7.59
N VAL A 4 -3.49 14.55 7.04
CA VAL A 4 -2.44 13.65 7.55
C VAL A 4 -1.16 13.93 6.75
N ASP A 5 -0.07 14.22 7.46
CA ASP A 5 1.27 14.32 6.84
C ASP A 5 1.65 12.94 6.27
N PRO A 6 1.90 12.82 4.95
CA PRO A 6 2.28 11.57 4.31
C PRO A 6 3.43 10.87 5.03
N ARG A 7 4.43 11.60 5.55
CA ARG A 7 5.60 11.06 6.26
C ARG A 7 5.26 10.28 7.52
N THR A 8 4.04 10.42 8.02
CA THR A 8 3.57 9.67 9.19
C THR A 8 2.89 8.35 8.83
N ILE A 9 2.68 8.07 7.54
CA ILE A 9 2.10 6.83 7.01
C ILE A 9 3.23 5.85 6.72
N THR A 10 3.56 5.00 7.67
CA THR A 10 4.73 4.11 7.60
C THR A 10 4.45 2.76 6.93
N TYR A 11 3.22 2.52 6.47
CA TYR A 11 2.85 1.34 5.72
C TYR A 11 1.78 1.61 4.66
N VAL A 12 1.87 0.94 3.51
CA VAL A 12 0.81 0.91 2.50
C VAL A 12 0.46 -0.53 2.16
N GLU A 13 -0.81 -0.87 2.32
CA GLU A 13 -1.41 -2.06 1.74
C GLU A 13 -1.81 -1.72 0.29
N ALA A 14 -0.99 -2.16 -0.65
CA ALA A 14 -1.15 -1.88 -2.07
C ALA A 14 -2.25 -2.75 -2.70
N HIS A 15 -2.76 -2.29 -3.84
CA HIS A 15 -3.58 -3.14 -4.68
C HIS A 15 -2.75 -4.33 -5.18
N GLY A 16 -1.50 -4.11 -5.63
CA GLY A 16 -0.47 -5.14 -5.77
C GLY A 16 -0.94 -6.40 -6.48
N THR A 17 -1.30 -6.27 -7.76
CA THR A 17 -1.77 -7.38 -8.60
C THR A 17 -0.64 -8.32 -9.03
N GLY A 18 0.62 -7.94 -8.79
CA GLY A 18 1.78 -8.73 -9.21
C GLY A 18 2.04 -8.60 -10.70
N THR A 19 1.55 -7.53 -11.34
CA THR A 19 1.70 -7.35 -12.79
C THR A 19 2.96 -6.55 -13.09
N SER A 20 3.70 -6.99 -14.12
CA SER A 20 4.98 -6.39 -14.50
C SER A 20 4.88 -4.92 -14.94
N LEU A 21 3.68 -4.48 -15.35
CA LEU A 21 3.37 -3.11 -15.74
C LEU A 21 2.59 -2.36 -14.65
N GLY A 22 1.62 -3.00 -13.98
CA GLY A 22 0.76 -2.33 -13.00
C GLY A 22 1.50 -2.00 -11.71
N ASP A 23 2.35 -2.88 -11.20
CA ASP A 23 3.06 -2.62 -9.93
C ASP A 23 3.98 -1.38 -10.04
N PRO A 24 4.77 -1.16 -11.13
CA PRO A 24 5.48 0.10 -11.33
C PRO A 24 4.59 1.34 -11.40
N ILE A 25 3.41 1.24 -12.05
CA ILE A 25 2.48 2.38 -12.17
C ILE A 25 1.90 2.73 -10.79
N GLU A 26 1.50 1.73 -10.01
CA GLU A 26 0.96 1.93 -8.67
C GLU A 26 2.00 2.59 -7.75
N VAL A 27 3.22 2.06 -7.71
CA VAL A 27 4.28 2.63 -6.86
C VAL A 27 4.68 4.03 -7.32
N ALA A 28 4.73 4.30 -8.63
CA ALA A 28 5.01 5.64 -9.14
C ALA A 28 3.92 6.64 -8.74
N ALA A 29 2.65 6.26 -8.84
CA ALA A 29 1.52 7.10 -8.41
C ALA A 29 1.58 7.40 -6.91
N LEU A 30 1.81 6.38 -6.07
CA LEU A 30 1.99 6.55 -4.63
C LEU A 30 3.20 7.45 -4.31
N SER A 31 4.32 7.26 -5.00
CA SER A 31 5.56 8.04 -4.79
C SER A 31 5.35 9.51 -5.13
N SER A 32 4.58 9.81 -6.19
CA SER A 32 4.27 11.20 -6.57
C SER A 32 3.52 11.98 -5.48
N VAL A 33 2.79 11.28 -4.60
CA VAL A 33 2.06 11.88 -3.48
C VAL A 33 2.95 11.94 -2.23
N PHE A 34 3.69 10.87 -1.94
CA PHE A 34 4.49 10.74 -0.71
C PHE A 34 5.79 11.56 -0.76
N SER A 35 6.32 11.83 -1.96
CA SER A 35 7.56 12.62 -2.16
C SER A 35 7.32 14.11 -2.38
N ARG A 36 6.07 14.62 -2.27
CA ARG A 36 5.79 16.05 -2.53
C ARG A 36 6.57 17.00 -1.64
N GLU A 37 6.82 16.58 -0.40
CA GLU A 37 7.42 17.40 0.66
C GLU A 37 8.74 16.81 1.18
N THR A 38 9.27 15.75 0.57
CA THR A 38 10.51 15.07 0.99
C THR A 38 11.13 14.20 -0.10
N ASP A 39 12.47 14.14 -0.12
CA ASP A 39 13.27 13.23 -0.94
C ASP A 39 13.70 11.96 -0.17
N GLU A 40 13.20 11.79 1.06
CA GLU A 40 13.53 10.62 1.89
C GLU A 40 13.00 9.33 1.24
N ALA A 41 13.89 8.35 1.11
CA ALA A 41 13.61 7.07 0.48
C ALA A 41 13.53 5.93 1.50
N GLY A 42 12.74 4.91 1.18
CA GLY A 42 12.71 3.63 1.90
C GLY A 42 12.13 3.67 3.32
N TRP A 43 11.45 4.73 3.74
CA TRP A 43 10.89 4.84 5.09
C TRP A 43 9.49 4.20 5.24
N CYS A 44 8.75 4.03 4.15
CA CYS A 44 7.40 3.45 4.17
C CYS A 44 7.42 1.99 3.67
N GLY A 45 6.91 1.06 4.48
CA GLY A 45 6.72 -0.32 4.04
C GLY A 45 5.59 -0.43 3.01
N ILE A 46 5.71 -1.32 2.03
CA ILE A 46 4.65 -1.66 1.09
C ILE A 46 4.47 -3.18 1.00
N GLY A 47 3.21 -3.63 0.89
CA GLY A 47 2.87 -5.05 0.68
C GLY A 47 1.47 -5.24 0.14
N SER A 48 1.09 -6.48 -0.18
CA SER A 48 -0.26 -6.83 -0.63
C SER A 48 -0.67 -8.19 -0.09
N VAL A 49 -1.86 -8.27 0.50
CA VAL A 49 -2.49 -9.49 1.01
C VAL A 49 -2.64 -10.57 -0.06
N LYS A 50 -2.68 -10.15 -1.35
CA LYS A 50 -2.83 -11.06 -2.48
C LYS A 50 -1.66 -12.04 -2.60
N THR A 51 -0.50 -11.70 -2.06
CA THR A 51 0.64 -12.62 -2.01
C THR A 51 0.41 -13.80 -1.06
N ASN A 52 -0.44 -13.62 -0.04
CA ASN A 52 -0.75 -14.65 0.95
C ASN A 52 -1.97 -15.50 0.55
N ILE A 53 -3.02 -14.88 -0.01
CA ILE A 53 -4.33 -15.53 -0.21
C ILE A 53 -4.85 -15.45 -1.66
N GLY A 54 -4.06 -14.94 -2.59
CA GLY A 54 -4.44 -14.77 -3.99
C GLY A 54 -5.38 -13.59 -4.24
N HIS A 55 -5.79 -13.41 -5.49
CA HIS A 55 -6.70 -12.33 -5.87
C HIS A 55 -8.15 -12.75 -5.62
N LEU A 56 -8.77 -12.16 -4.59
CA LEU A 56 -10.15 -12.46 -4.19
C LEU A 56 -11.24 -11.69 -4.98
N GLY A 57 -10.95 -11.28 -6.21
CA GLY A 57 -11.85 -10.43 -7.02
C GLY A 57 -12.41 -9.23 -6.23
N PRO A 58 -13.75 -9.06 -6.15
CA PRO A 58 -14.40 -7.98 -5.39
C PRO A 58 -14.03 -7.92 -3.89
N ALA A 59 -13.67 -9.05 -3.28
CA ALA A 59 -13.29 -9.09 -1.87
C ALA A 59 -11.82 -8.70 -1.61
N ALA A 60 -11.04 -8.39 -2.65
CA ALA A 60 -9.63 -8.05 -2.49
C ALA A 60 -9.42 -6.77 -1.66
N GLY A 61 -10.29 -5.78 -1.80
CA GLY A 61 -10.20 -4.53 -1.03
C GLY A 61 -10.44 -4.75 0.46
N ILE A 62 -11.50 -5.48 0.83
CA ILE A 62 -11.82 -5.75 2.23
C ILE A 62 -10.77 -6.66 2.89
N ALA A 63 -10.20 -7.62 2.15
CA ALA A 63 -9.12 -8.46 2.66
C ALA A 63 -7.85 -7.64 3.00
N GLY A 64 -7.48 -6.69 2.12
CA GLY A 64 -6.37 -5.77 2.38
C GLY A 64 -6.66 -4.90 3.61
N PHE A 65 -7.86 -4.33 3.70
CA PHE A 65 -8.27 -3.54 4.86
C PHE A 65 -8.21 -4.33 6.18
N ILE A 66 -8.74 -5.56 6.20
CA ILE A 66 -8.70 -6.43 7.39
C ILE A 66 -7.25 -6.70 7.81
N LYS A 67 -6.37 -7.03 6.86
CA LYS A 67 -4.94 -7.22 7.14
C LYS A 67 -4.34 -5.95 7.77
N THR A 68 -4.62 -4.77 7.23
CA THR A 68 -4.12 -3.51 7.76
C THR A 68 -4.60 -3.25 9.19
N VAL A 69 -5.88 -3.47 9.47
CA VAL A 69 -6.45 -3.31 10.82
C VAL A 69 -5.77 -4.26 11.81
N LEU A 70 -5.65 -5.55 11.46
CA LEU A 70 -4.96 -6.53 12.30
C LEU A 70 -3.49 -6.18 12.51
N SER A 71 -2.82 -5.63 11.50
CA SER A 71 -1.43 -5.17 11.62
C SER A 71 -1.28 -4.00 12.58
N ILE A 72 -2.23 -3.06 12.59
CA ILE A 72 -2.25 -1.95 13.55
C ILE A 72 -2.50 -2.47 14.97
N GLU A 73 -3.50 -3.33 15.13
CA GLU A 73 -3.90 -3.95 16.40
C GLU A 73 -2.74 -4.72 17.04
N HIS A 74 -2.11 -5.60 16.27
CA HIS A 74 -1.00 -6.41 16.76
C HIS A 74 0.35 -5.67 16.74
N GLY A 75 0.44 -4.51 16.08
CA GLY A 75 1.70 -3.78 15.92
C GLY A 75 2.74 -4.56 15.12
N MET A 76 2.29 -5.36 14.15
CA MET A 76 3.14 -6.24 13.33
C MET A 76 2.72 -6.16 11.87
N ILE A 77 3.69 -6.06 10.96
CA ILE A 77 3.46 -6.07 9.52
C ILE A 77 3.86 -7.46 8.98
N PRO A 78 2.90 -8.25 8.49
CA PRO A 78 3.19 -9.58 7.94
C PRO A 78 3.96 -9.47 6.62
N PRO A 79 4.77 -10.49 6.30
CA PRO A 79 5.60 -10.49 5.11
C PRO A 79 4.75 -10.58 3.83
N ASN A 80 5.20 -9.85 2.81
CA ASN A 80 4.77 -10.00 1.43
C ASN A 80 5.46 -11.24 0.84
N LEU A 81 4.69 -12.27 0.53
CA LEU A 81 5.20 -13.58 0.10
C LEU A 81 5.47 -13.62 -1.42
N ASN A 82 6.16 -14.67 -1.88
CA ASN A 82 6.52 -14.89 -3.29
C ASN A 82 7.37 -13.75 -3.91
N TYR A 83 8.11 -13.05 -3.07
CA TYR A 83 8.99 -11.94 -3.44
C TYR A 83 10.45 -12.40 -3.35
N GLU A 84 11.07 -12.68 -4.49
CA GLU A 84 12.51 -13.00 -4.55
C GLU A 84 13.36 -11.78 -4.93
N LYS A 85 12.89 -10.99 -5.91
CA LYS A 85 13.59 -9.81 -6.41
C LYS A 85 12.60 -8.70 -6.78
N PRO A 86 12.86 -7.44 -6.40
CA PRO A 86 12.02 -6.34 -6.83
C PRO A 86 12.01 -6.19 -8.35
N ASN A 87 10.86 -5.79 -8.90
CA ASN A 87 10.79 -5.35 -10.29
C ASN A 87 11.72 -4.13 -10.46
N PRO A 88 12.77 -4.21 -11.29
CA PRO A 88 13.77 -3.14 -11.41
C PRO A 88 13.18 -1.82 -11.92
N ARG A 89 12.00 -1.86 -12.54
CA ARG A 89 11.27 -0.66 -13.02
C ARG A 89 10.69 0.18 -11.88
N ILE A 90 10.58 -0.36 -10.68
CA ILE A 90 10.02 0.35 -9.52
C ILE A 90 11.05 1.31 -8.90
N GLY A 91 12.35 1.01 -9.02
CA GLY A 91 13.40 1.87 -8.46
C GLY A 91 13.37 1.95 -6.93
N PHE A 92 13.08 0.84 -6.23
CA PHE A 92 13.15 0.82 -4.76
C PHE A 92 14.55 1.27 -4.29
N GLY A 93 14.58 2.18 -3.32
CA GLY A 93 15.80 2.88 -2.88
C GLY A 93 15.91 4.32 -3.39
N GLU A 94 15.16 4.68 -4.43
CA GLU A 94 15.03 6.06 -4.95
C GLU A 94 13.64 6.66 -4.68
N ASN A 95 12.77 5.90 -4.01
CA ASN A 95 11.42 6.30 -3.66
C ASN A 95 11.11 5.99 -2.19
N PRO A 96 10.01 6.53 -1.62
CA PRO A 96 9.66 6.35 -0.21
C PRO A 96 9.46 4.90 0.24
N PHE A 97 9.25 3.97 -0.69
CA PHE A 97 8.77 2.64 -0.38
C PHE A 97 9.88 1.59 -0.30
N HIS A 98 9.64 0.57 0.53
CA HIS A 98 10.39 -0.68 0.53
C HIS A 98 9.44 -1.86 0.72
N VAL A 99 9.74 -3.01 0.12
CA VAL A 99 8.89 -4.20 0.28
C VAL A 99 9.12 -4.84 1.63
N VAL A 100 8.05 -5.09 2.37
CA VAL A 100 8.11 -5.81 3.65
C VAL A 100 8.21 -7.32 3.38
N SER A 101 9.43 -7.85 3.33
CA SER A 101 9.69 -9.26 2.98
C SER A 101 9.74 -10.21 4.18
N THR A 102 9.85 -9.67 5.40
CA THR A 102 9.88 -10.42 6.65
C THR A 102 8.86 -9.86 7.64
N LEU A 103 8.41 -10.69 8.58
CA LEU A 103 7.54 -10.23 9.67
C LEU A 103 8.25 -9.13 10.46
N THR A 104 7.70 -7.93 10.41
CA THR A 104 8.35 -6.73 10.94
C THR A 104 7.51 -6.13 12.06
N LYS A 105 8.14 -5.79 13.19
CA LYS A 105 7.47 -5.06 14.27
C LYS A 105 7.20 -3.63 13.82
N TRP A 106 5.97 -3.16 13.99
CA TRP A 106 5.56 -1.84 13.53
C TRP A 106 5.85 -0.78 14.57
N GLU A 107 7.08 -0.29 14.55
CA GLU A 107 7.57 0.75 15.46
C GLU A 107 7.35 2.14 14.84
N THR A 108 6.67 3.02 15.57
CA THR A 108 6.37 4.39 15.14
C THR A 108 6.79 5.45 16.17
N GLY A 109 7.57 5.05 17.18
CA GLY A 109 7.90 5.91 18.31
C GLY A 109 6.63 6.42 19.01
N ASP A 110 6.56 7.74 19.21
CA ASP A 110 5.40 8.41 19.83
C ASP A 110 4.26 8.69 18.84
N LEU A 111 4.45 8.40 17.55
CA LEU A 111 3.42 8.60 16.54
C LEU A 111 2.44 7.41 16.50
N PRO A 112 1.16 7.64 16.22
CA PRO A 112 0.23 6.55 16.00
C PRO A 112 0.60 5.78 14.73
N ARG A 113 0.36 4.46 14.73
CA ARG A 113 0.48 3.64 13.52
C ARG A 113 -0.56 4.10 12.49
N ARG A 114 -0.09 4.43 11.29
CA ARG A 114 -0.94 4.85 10.18
C ARG A 114 -0.56 4.06 8.93
N ALA A 115 -1.58 3.61 8.21
CA ALA A 115 -1.41 2.98 6.92
C ALA A 115 -2.37 3.54 5.87
N GLY A 116 -1.90 3.53 4.62
CA GLY A 116 -2.75 3.65 3.44
C GLY A 116 -3.25 2.28 2.98
N VAL A 117 -4.48 2.22 2.47
CA VAL A 117 -5.00 1.03 1.77
C VAL A 117 -5.39 1.46 0.37
N SER A 118 -4.78 0.84 -0.64
CA SER A 118 -5.05 1.05 -2.06
C SER A 118 -5.80 -0.16 -2.61
N SER A 119 -6.89 0.08 -3.34
CA SER A 119 -7.61 -0.97 -4.06
C SER A 119 -8.14 -0.40 -5.37
N PHE A 120 -7.56 -0.81 -6.48
CA PHE A 120 -8.10 -0.53 -7.82
C PHE A 120 -9.10 -1.66 -8.17
N GLY A 121 -10.40 -1.36 -8.12
CA GLY A 121 -11.38 -2.28 -8.71
C GLY A 121 -11.18 -2.36 -10.22
N ILE A 122 -11.40 -3.53 -10.83
CA ILE A 122 -11.56 -3.65 -12.28
C ILE A 122 -12.92 -3.06 -12.74
N ASP A 123 -13.79 -2.72 -11.80
CA ASP A 123 -15.08 -2.13 -12.08
C ASP A 123 -14.95 -0.60 -12.22
N ASP A 124 -14.65 -0.14 -13.43
CA ASP A 124 -15.05 1.18 -13.93
C ASP A 124 -16.59 1.23 -14.06
N ASP A 125 -17.34 0.97 -12.98
CA ASP A 125 -18.75 1.36 -12.92
C ASP A 125 -18.81 2.80 -12.41
N PHE A 126 -18.79 3.71 -13.37
CA PHE A 126 -19.14 5.12 -13.20
C PHE A 126 -20.59 5.23 -12.72
N PHE A 127 -20.83 5.11 -11.42
CA PHE A 127 -22.09 5.56 -10.82
C PHE A 127 -22.03 7.08 -10.67
N SER A 128 -22.35 7.78 -11.76
CA SER A 128 -22.85 9.14 -11.67
C SER A 128 -24.21 9.09 -10.99
N LEU A 129 -24.28 9.41 -9.70
CA LEU A 129 -25.52 9.92 -9.13
C LEU A 129 -25.69 11.36 -9.62
N GLY A 130 -26.07 11.49 -10.89
CA GLY A 130 -26.75 12.67 -11.40
C GLY A 130 -28.17 12.65 -10.84
N GLY A 131 -28.37 13.32 -9.71
CA GLY A 131 -29.70 13.71 -9.26
C GLY A 131 -30.17 14.89 -10.09
N ASP A 132 -31.11 14.66 -11.00
CA ASP A 132 -32.02 15.70 -11.46
C ASP A 132 -33.36 15.06 -11.89
N SER A 133 -34.33 15.14 -10.99
CA SER A 133 -35.78 15.32 -11.25
C SER A 133 -36.52 15.47 -9.93
#